data_AF-A0A3R7SUT2-F1
#
_entry.id   AF-A0A3R7SUT2-F1
#
_cell.length_a   1.000
_cell.length_b   1.000
_cell.length_c   1.000
_cell.angle_alpha   90.00
_cell.angle_beta   90.00
_cell.angle_gamma   90.00
#
_symmetry.space_group_name_H-M   'P 1'
#
loop_
_entity.id
_entity.type
_entity.pdbx_description
1 polymer ?
#
loop_
_entity_poly.entity_id
_entity_poly.type
_entity_poly.pdbx_seq_one_letter_code
_entity_poly.pdbx_strand_id
1 'polypeptide(L)'
;MRRSSSGFTLLEVLIAMAIFAILGLASNQMLRSVSGVEREMSQQTLAYRELIKLFGIIDRDLSQLIYRGVRDEFGDPIAAVSVNQGRYPLEFSRSGWRNPLERARSDLQRVAYEVNGDKLQRLIWLVLDRAEDTEPKVQTLLSNVIDFKVRVIKPDGQRQEVITAEDGDEVPVALEVKVTTERWGELARVIDLPDYLPLLPGGVSGDRNERDTSEPAPGDEREPAPSPVPLSLISGQEVPARAT
;
A
#
# COMPACT_ATOMS: atom_id res chain seq x y z
N MET A 1 35.59 6.30 -83.52
CA MET A 1 35.07 4.98 -83.06
C MET A 1 33.63 5.17 -82.60
N ARG A 2 32.63 4.69 -83.35
CA ARG A 2 31.22 4.74 -82.93
C ARG A 2 30.95 3.52 -82.05
N ARG A 3 30.62 3.74 -80.77
CA ARG A 3 30.12 2.67 -79.89
C ARG A 3 28.70 2.33 -80.33
N SER A 4 28.43 1.05 -80.58
CA SER A 4 27.07 0.55 -80.74
C SER A 4 26.33 0.68 -79.41
N SER A 5 25.16 1.32 -79.42
CA SER A 5 24.27 1.33 -78.27
C SER A 5 23.41 0.08 -78.34
N SER A 6 23.60 -0.85 -77.41
CA SER A 6 22.71 -2.01 -77.23
C SER A 6 21.46 -1.58 -76.47
N GLY A 7 20.27 -1.82 -77.05
CA GLY A 7 19.00 -1.65 -76.35
C GLY A 7 18.69 -2.82 -75.41
N PHE A 8 17.83 -2.60 -74.41
CA PHE A 8 17.35 -3.64 -73.51
C PHE A 8 16.47 -4.65 -74.24
N THR A 9 16.60 -5.94 -73.88
CA THR A 9 15.71 -6.98 -74.37
C THR A 9 14.41 -7.01 -73.58
N LEU A 10 13.32 -7.47 -74.22
CA LEU A 10 12.05 -7.74 -73.51
C LEU A 10 12.26 -8.70 -72.33
N LEU A 11 13.15 -9.68 -72.51
CA LEU A 11 13.49 -10.68 -71.49
C LEU A 11 14.11 -10.02 -70.25
N GLU A 12 15.03 -9.06 -70.40
CA GLU A 12 15.62 -8.34 -69.27
C GLU A 12 14.59 -7.55 -68.47
N VAL A 13 13.69 -6.85 -69.16
CA VAL A 13 12.62 -6.09 -68.48
C VAL A 13 11.71 -7.06 -67.71
N LEU A 14 11.36 -8.20 -68.30
CA LEU A 14 10.52 -9.20 -67.65
C LEU A 14 11.20 -9.80 -66.42
N ILE A 15 12.47 -10.17 -66.53
CA ILE A 15 13.26 -10.70 -65.40
C ILE A 15 13.39 -9.64 -64.31
N ALA A 16 13.68 -8.38 -64.66
CA ALA A 16 13.78 -7.29 -63.70
C ALA A 16 12.46 -7.05 -62.94
N MET A 17 11.33 -7.05 -63.65
CA MET A 17 10.00 -6.93 -63.02
C MET A 17 9.67 -8.13 -62.14
N ALA A 18 10.02 -9.35 -62.56
CA ALA A 18 9.78 -10.56 -61.78
C ALA A 18 10.57 -10.54 -60.46
N ILE A 19 11.86 -10.19 -60.51
CA ILE A 19 12.70 -10.04 -59.31
C ILE A 19 12.14 -8.92 -58.42
N PHE A 20 11.79 -7.77 -59.00
CA PHE A 20 11.24 -6.64 -58.25
C PHE A 20 9.92 -7.01 -57.55
N ALA A 21 9.03 -7.73 -58.22
CA ALA A 21 7.77 -8.20 -57.64
C ALA A 21 8.02 -9.17 -56.48
N ILE A 22 8.95 -10.11 -56.61
CA ILE A 22 9.31 -11.06 -55.54
C ILE A 22 9.88 -10.31 -54.33
N LEU A 23 10.82 -9.38 -54.55
CA LEU A 23 11.40 -8.57 -53.48
C LEU A 23 10.33 -7.72 -52.79
N GLY A 24 9.46 -7.06 -53.55
CA GLY A 24 8.37 -6.27 -53.01
C GLY A 24 7.41 -7.10 -52.15
N LEU A 25 7.06 -8.31 -52.59
CA LEU A 25 6.22 -9.24 -51.81
C LEU A 25 6.93 -9.71 -50.53
N ALA A 26 8.21 -10.09 -50.63
CA ALA A 26 9.01 -10.53 -49.48
C ALA A 26 9.15 -9.44 -48.41
N SER A 27 9.47 -8.20 -48.82
CA SER A 27 9.56 -7.06 -47.90
C SER A 27 8.23 -6.77 -47.22
N ASN A 28 7.13 -6.81 -47.97
CA ASN A 28 5.80 -6.57 -47.42
C ASN A 28 5.37 -7.69 -46.44
N GLN A 29 5.74 -8.94 -46.72
CA GLN A 29 5.49 -10.06 -45.81
C GLN A 29 6.32 -9.93 -44.52
N MET A 30 7.59 -9.54 -44.62
CA MET A 30 8.45 -9.30 -43.46
C MET A 30 7.88 -8.19 -42.56
N LEU A 31 7.47 -7.06 -43.15
CA LEU A 31 6.89 -5.95 -42.39
C LEU A 31 5.62 -6.37 -41.64
N ARG A 32 4.73 -7.12 -42.31
CA ARG A 32 3.51 -7.64 -41.66
C ARG A 32 3.83 -8.58 -40.51
N SER A 33 4.83 -9.46 -40.68
CA SER A 33 5.27 -10.39 -39.64
C SER A 33 5.76 -9.63 -38.41
N VAL A 34 6.68 -8.68 -38.60
CA VAL A 34 7.22 -7.85 -37.51
C VAL A 34 6.11 -7.06 -36.81
N SER A 35 5.20 -6.43 -37.57
CA SER A 35 4.08 -5.69 -36.99
C SER A 35 3.13 -6.58 -36.19
N GLY A 36 2.93 -7.84 -36.61
CA GLY A 36 2.16 -8.83 -35.86
C GLY A 36 2.80 -9.15 -34.51
N VAL A 37 4.11 -9.44 -34.52
CA VAL A 37 4.89 -9.74 -33.31
C VAL A 37 4.87 -8.55 -32.33
N GLU A 38 5.04 -7.33 -32.82
CA GLU A 38 5.00 -6.13 -31.97
C GLU A 38 3.64 -5.96 -31.27
N ARG A 39 2.53 -6.22 -31.97
CA ARG A 39 1.18 -6.12 -31.38
C ARG A 39 0.96 -7.16 -30.29
N GLU A 40 1.34 -8.40 -30.55
CA GLU A 40 1.23 -9.47 -29.56
C GLU A 40 2.10 -9.17 -28.33
N MET A 41 3.36 -8.77 -28.55
CA MET A 41 4.27 -8.39 -27.47
C MET A 41 3.74 -7.21 -26.65
N SER A 42 3.12 -6.23 -27.30
CA SER A 42 2.48 -5.09 -26.62
C SER A 42 1.34 -5.54 -25.71
N GLN A 43 0.47 -6.44 -26.17
CA GLN A 43 -0.62 -6.99 -25.36
C GLN A 43 -0.11 -7.82 -24.16
N GLN A 44 0.93 -8.62 -24.37
CA GLN A 44 1.60 -9.37 -23.29
C GLN A 44 2.19 -8.42 -22.24
N THR A 45 2.85 -7.35 -22.70
CA THR A 45 3.43 -6.32 -21.83
C THR A 45 2.38 -5.59 -21.01
N LEU A 46 1.24 -5.24 -21.60
CA LEU A 46 0.14 -4.58 -20.89
C LEU A 46 -0.42 -5.48 -19.77
N ALA A 47 -0.69 -6.74 -20.06
CA ALA A 47 -1.21 -7.68 -19.06
C ALA A 47 -0.23 -7.93 -17.90
N TYR A 48 1.07 -8.01 -18.21
CA TYR A 48 2.10 -8.13 -17.17
C TYR A 48 2.19 -6.86 -16.29
N ARG A 49 2.04 -5.67 -16.89
CA ARG A 49 2.00 -4.41 -16.14
C ARG A 49 0.80 -4.32 -15.19
N GLU A 50 -0.36 -4.83 -15.58
CA GLU A 50 -1.52 -4.93 -14.69
C GLU A 50 -1.22 -5.81 -13.47
N LEU A 51 -0.52 -6.92 -13.67
CA LEU A 51 -0.13 -7.81 -12.58
C LEU A 51 0.88 -7.15 -11.63
N ILE A 52 1.90 -6.48 -12.15
CA ILE A 52 2.84 -5.70 -11.33
C ILE A 52 2.10 -4.62 -10.55
N LYS A 53 1.15 -3.93 -11.19
CA LYS A 53 0.36 -2.88 -10.56
C LYS A 53 -0.51 -3.43 -9.43
N LEU A 54 -1.13 -4.61 -9.62
CA LEU A 54 -1.91 -5.29 -8.59
C LEU A 54 -1.07 -5.52 -7.33
N PHE A 55 0.04 -6.25 -7.46
CA PHE A 55 0.88 -6.56 -6.29
C PHE A 55 1.55 -5.32 -5.72
N GLY A 56 1.95 -4.35 -6.54
CA GLY A 56 2.49 -3.08 -6.06
C GLY A 56 1.48 -2.23 -5.26
N ILE A 57 0.17 -2.38 -5.50
CA ILE A 57 -0.88 -1.76 -4.68
C ILE A 57 -1.04 -2.52 -3.36
N ILE A 58 -1.10 -3.87 -3.41
CA ILE A 58 -1.24 -4.71 -2.21
C ILE A 58 -0.03 -4.52 -1.27
N ASP A 59 1.20 -4.61 -1.80
CA ASP A 59 2.44 -4.41 -1.05
C ASP A 59 2.44 -3.02 -0.37
N ARG A 60 1.97 -1.97 -1.07
CA ARG A 60 1.90 -0.61 -0.52
C ARG A 60 0.85 -0.47 0.58
N ASP A 61 -0.30 -1.14 0.44
CA ASP A 61 -1.32 -1.06 1.47
C ASP A 61 -0.89 -1.76 2.75
N LEU A 62 -0.36 -2.98 2.62
CA LEU A 62 0.07 -3.79 3.75
C LEU A 62 1.30 -3.21 4.45
N SER A 63 2.25 -2.64 3.71
CA SER A 63 3.39 -1.93 4.33
C SER A 63 2.98 -0.67 5.10
N GLN A 64 1.78 -0.14 4.87
CA GLN A 64 1.22 1.03 5.57
C GLN A 64 0.15 0.65 6.58
N LEU A 65 -0.01 -0.65 6.85
CA LEU A 65 -0.94 -1.19 7.82
C LEU A 65 -0.66 -0.61 9.22
N ILE A 66 -1.73 -0.37 9.97
CA ILE A 66 -1.65 0.04 11.36
C ILE A 66 -2.55 -0.84 12.22
N TYR A 67 -2.09 -1.14 13.43
CA TYR A 67 -2.83 -1.95 14.40
C TYR A 67 -3.86 -1.11 15.17
N ARG A 68 -4.78 -0.48 14.44
CA ARG A 68 -5.90 0.27 15.01
C ARG A 68 -7.24 -0.30 14.57
N GLY A 69 -7.98 -0.86 15.53
CA GLY A 69 -9.37 -1.28 15.35
C GLY A 69 -10.29 -0.10 15.05
N VAL A 70 -11.44 -0.39 14.45
CA VAL A 70 -12.45 0.59 14.05
C VAL A 70 -13.84 0.12 14.48
N ARG A 71 -14.87 0.94 14.32
CA ARG A 71 -16.26 0.52 14.52
C ARG A 71 -16.99 0.42 13.18
N ASP A 72 -17.83 -0.59 13.06
CA ASP A 72 -18.69 -0.75 11.88
C ASP A 72 -19.94 0.14 11.92
N GLU A 73 -20.82 -0.02 10.93
CA GLU A 73 -22.06 0.77 10.77
C GLU A 73 -23.05 0.56 11.93
N PHE A 74 -22.94 -0.56 12.64
CA PHE A 74 -23.78 -0.92 13.78
C PHE A 74 -23.11 -0.58 15.13
N GLY A 75 -21.89 -0.03 15.09
CA GLY A 75 -21.10 0.34 16.26
C GLY A 75 -20.25 -0.79 16.84
N ASP A 76 -20.23 -1.96 16.20
CA ASP A 76 -19.50 -3.14 16.64
C ASP A 76 -17.99 -2.97 16.36
N PRO A 77 -17.11 -3.41 17.26
CA PRO A 77 -15.67 -3.30 17.06
C PRO A 77 -15.18 -4.27 15.98
N ILE A 78 -14.50 -3.73 14.96
CA ILE A 78 -13.75 -4.51 13.97
C ILE A 78 -12.26 -4.43 14.29
N ALA A 79 -11.60 -5.58 14.28
CA ALA A 79 -10.16 -5.69 14.45
C ALA A 79 -9.38 -4.84 13.42
N ALA A 80 -8.16 -4.45 13.78
CA ALA A 80 -7.27 -3.68 12.92
C ALA A 80 -6.97 -4.39 11.59
N VAL A 81 -6.88 -5.72 11.65
CA VAL A 81 -6.73 -6.63 10.52
C VAL A 81 -7.76 -7.73 10.69
N SER A 82 -8.52 -8.03 9.64
CA SER A 82 -9.48 -9.12 9.57
C SER A 82 -9.16 -9.93 8.32
N VAL A 83 -8.94 -11.23 8.52
CA VAL A 83 -8.69 -12.20 7.44
C VAL A 83 -9.75 -13.28 7.53
N ASN A 84 -10.60 -13.38 6.50
CA ASN A 84 -11.69 -14.36 6.37
C ASN A 84 -12.66 -14.45 7.56
N GLN A 85 -12.86 -13.36 8.30
CA GLN A 85 -13.83 -13.30 9.41
C GLN A 85 -14.99 -12.34 9.18
N GLY A 86 -14.69 -11.22 8.53
CA GLY A 86 -15.70 -10.22 8.17
C GLY A 86 -16.38 -10.55 6.85
N ARG A 87 -16.98 -9.52 6.28
CA ARG A 87 -17.61 -9.56 4.95
C ARG A 87 -16.61 -9.85 3.82
N TYR A 88 -15.36 -9.46 4.00
CA TYR A 88 -14.32 -9.48 2.98
C TYR A 88 -13.20 -10.47 3.35
N PRO A 89 -12.57 -11.13 2.37
CA PRO A 89 -11.41 -12.00 2.60
C PRO A 89 -10.26 -11.31 3.34
N LEU A 90 -10.05 -10.01 3.07
CA LEU A 90 -9.07 -9.19 3.75
C LEU A 90 -9.63 -7.79 3.96
N GLU A 91 -9.60 -7.33 5.20
CA GLU A 91 -9.95 -5.97 5.59
C GLU A 91 -8.99 -5.46 6.67
N PHE A 92 -8.45 -4.24 6.52
CA PHE A 92 -7.54 -3.68 7.51
C PHE A 92 -7.52 -2.15 7.50
N SER A 93 -6.96 -1.59 8.58
CA SER A 93 -6.68 -0.16 8.71
C SER A 93 -5.28 0.16 8.21
N ARG A 94 -5.13 1.18 7.36
CA ARG A 94 -3.82 1.69 6.91
C ARG A 94 -3.71 3.20 7.06
N SER A 95 -2.48 3.65 7.24
CA SER A 95 -2.10 5.07 7.23
C SER A 95 -1.52 5.48 5.87
N GLY A 96 -0.89 6.65 5.79
CA GLY A 96 -0.15 7.06 4.60
C GLY A 96 -1.00 7.68 3.49
N TRP A 97 -2.25 8.09 3.78
CA TRP A 97 -3.04 8.89 2.86
C TRP A 97 -2.53 10.32 2.84
N ARG A 98 -1.52 10.60 1.99
CA ARG A 98 -0.89 11.92 1.88
C ARG A 98 -1.94 13.04 1.82
N ASN A 99 -1.82 14.02 2.72
CA ASN A 99 -2.68 15.19 2.80
C ASN A 99 -1.87 16.48 2.54
N PRO A 100 -1.29 16.66 1.35
CA PRO A 100 -0.45 17.83 1.05
C PRO A 100 -1.21 19.16 1.02
N LEU A 101 -2.55 19.10 1.04
CA LEU A 101 -3.43 20.26 1.07
C LEU A 101 -4.01 20.51 2.47
N GLU A 102 -3.49 19.82 3.49
CA GLU A 102 -3.81 19.99 4.93
C GLU A 102 -5.31 20.10 5.22
N ARG A 103 -6.14 19.33 4.51
CA ARG A 103 -7.59 19.34 4.72
C ARG A 103 -7.91 18.68 6.06
N ALA A 104 -8.93 19.18 6.77
CA ALA A 104 -9.44 18.56 7.99
C ALA A 104 -10.15 17.23 7.68
N ARG A 105 -9.38 16.14 7.60
CA ARG A 105 -9.87 14.77 7.40
C ARG A 105 -8.93 13.80 8.12
N SER A 106 -9.41 12.58 8.36
CA SER A 106 -8.56 11.50 8.85
C SER A 106 -7.51 11.12 7.79
N ASP A 107 -6.26 10.91 8.22
CA ASP A 107 -5.20 10.31 7.38
C ASP A 107 -5.26 8.78 7.36
N LEU A 108 -6.18 8.20 8.13
CA LEU A 108 -6.43 6.77 8.23
C LEU A 108 -7.54 6.35 7.27
N GLN A 109 -7.31 5.23 6.59
CA GLN A 109 -8.27 4.62 5.68
C GLN A 109 -8.51 3.18 6.08
N ARG A 110 -9.78 2.76 5.97
CA ARG A 110 -10.12 1.34 5.98
C ARG A 110 -10.06 0.84 4.54
N VAL A 111 -9.42 -0.32 4.33
CA VAL A 111 -9.31 -0.93 3.01
C VAL A 111 -9.74 -2.39 3.09
N ALA A 112 -10.50 -2.82 2.08
CA ALA A 112 -10.87 -4.21 1.91
C ALA A 112 -10.58 -4.70 0.49
N TYR A 113 -10.39 -6.00 0.35
CA TYR A 113 -10.18 -6.68 -0.91
C TYR A 113 -11.23 -7.78 -1.09
N GLU A 114 -11.85 -7.84 -2.25
CA GLU A 114 -12.83 -8.88 -2.58
C GLU A 114 -12.77 -9.26 -4.06
N VAL A 115 -13.25 -10.45 -4.37
CA VAL A 115 -13.59 -10.85 -5.74
C VAL A 115 -15.08 -10.63 -5.94
N ASN A 116 -15.42 -9.78 -6.89
CA ASN A 116 -16.80 -9.49 -7.27
C ASN A 116 -16.98 -9.84 -8.75
N GLY A 117 -17.69 -10.95 -9.01
CA GLY A 117 -17.73 -11.57 -10.33
C GLY A 117 -16.36 -12.12 -10.73
N ASP A 118 -15.79 -11.59 -11.80
CA ASP A 118 -14.47 -11.94 -12.34
C ASP A 118 -13.38 -10.90 -12.00
N LYS A 119 -13.68 -9.95 -11.12
CA LYS A 119 -12.82 -8.80 -10.82
C LYS A 119 -12.35 -8.82 -9.38
N LEU A 120 -11.03 -8.72 -9.21
CA LEU A 120 -10.45 -8.37 -7.92
C LEU A 120 -10.58 -6.87 -7.70
N GLN A 121 -11.27 -6.50 -6.63
CA GLN A 121 -11.59 -5.13 -6.29
C GLN A 121 -10.96 -4.75 -4.95
N ARG A 122 -10.62 -3.46 -4.86
CA ARG A 122 -10.15 -2.79 -3.65
C ARG A 122 -11.18 -1.74 -3.25
N LEU A 123 -11.70 -1.88 -2.04
CA LEU A 123 -12.69 -0.99 -1.45
C LEU A 123 -11.99 -0.08 -0.44
N ILE A 124 -12.30 1.21 -0.46
CA ILE A 124 -11.64 2.21 0.37
C ILE A 124 -12.69 3.08 1.06
N TRP A 125 -12.65 3.13 2.38
CA TRP A 125 -13.43 4.07 3.17
C TRP A 125 -12.53 5.21 3.65
N LEU A 126 -13.03 6.44 3.52
CA LEU A 126 -12.30 7.67 3.88
C LEU A 126 -12.58 8.14 5.31
N VAL A 127 -13.53 7.50 6.00
CA VAL A 127 -13.92 7.79 7.39
C VAL A 127 -13.72 6.52 8.20
N LEU A 128 -13.15 6.67 9.39
CA LEU A 128 -12.75 5.54 10.24
C LEU A 128 -13.91 5.00 11.08
N ASP A 129 -14.83 5.89 11.47
CA ASP A 129 -16.10 5.52 12.12
C ASP A 129 -17.19 5.53 11.05
N ARG A 130 -17.75 4.35 10.76
CA ARG A 130 -18.78 4.24 9.73
C ARG A 130 -20.07 4.88 10.23
N ALA A 131 -20.42 6.06 9.71
CA ALA A 131 -21.82 6.47 9.67
C ALA A 131 -22.53 5.61 8.61
N GLU A 132 -23.77 5.22 8.89
CA GLU A 132 -24.62 4.24 8.16
C GLU A 132 -24.67 4.41 6.63
N ASP A 133 -24.32 5.58 6.09
CA ASP A 133 -24.44 5.96 4.67
C ASP A 133 -23.10 6.12 3.91
N THR A 134 -21.94 5.71 4.44
CA THR A 134 -20.66 5.94 3.73
C THR A 134 -20.30 4.79 2.78
N GLU A 135 -20.66 4.94 1.50
CA GLU A 135 -20.26 3.99 0.46
C GLU A 135 -18.73 3.98 0.23
N PRO A 136 -18.11 2.80 0.08
CA PRO A 136 -16.70 2.71 -0.27
C PRO A 136 -16.44 3.20 -1.69
N LYS A 137 -15.26 3.80 -1.89
CA LYS A 137 -14.73 3.95 -3.23
C LYS A 137 -14.19 2.61 -3.72
N VAL A 138 -14.83 2.07 -4.76
CA VAL A 138 -14.43 0.81 -5.39
C VAL A 138 -13.39 1.06 -6.50
N GLN A 139 -12.32 0.29 -6.48
CA GLN A 139 -11.29 0.28 -7.50
C GLN A 139 -11.03 -1.14 -8.00
N THR A 140 -11.33 -1.41 -9.28
CA THR A 140 -10.92 -2.67 -9.91
C THR A 140 -9.41 -2.71 -10.09
N LEU A 141 -8.77 -3.77 -9.61
CA LEU A 141 -7.32 -3.96 -9.70
C LEU A 141 -6.92 -4.90 -10.83
N LEU A 142 -7.66 -5.99 -11.01
CA LEU A 142 -7.42 -7.00 -12.04
C LEU A 142 -8.75 -7.65 -12.46
N SER A 143 -8.88 -8.02 -13.73
CA SER A 143 -10.02 -8.78 -14.27
C SER A 143 -9.62 -10.22 -14.58
N ASN A 144 -10.58 -11.12 -14.83
CA ASN A 144 -10.38 -12.55 -15.02
C ASN A 144 -9.72 -13.24 -13.80
N VAL A 145 -10.15 -12.83 -12.60
CA VAL A 145 -9.74 -13.41 -11.33
C VAL A 145 -10.78 -14.46 -10.92
N ILE A 146 -10.30 -15.67 -10.67
CA ILE A 146 -11.11 -16.82 -10.26
C ILE A 146 -11.27 -16.83 -8.73
N ASP A 147 -10.18 -16.53 -8.00
CA ASP A 147 -10.16 -16.65 -6.56
C ASP A 147 -9.13 -15.71 -5.92
N PHE A 148 -9.39 -15.31 -4.67
CA PHE A 148 -8.51 -14.49 -3.86
C PHE A 148 -8.51 -15.03 -2.43
N LYS A 149 -7.36 -15.55 -1.98
CA LYS A 149 -7.19 -16.09 -0.64
C LYS A 149 -6.10 -15.34 0.09
N VAL A 150 -6.32 -15.16 1.38
CA VAL A 150 -5.32 -14.56 2.27
C VAL A 150 -5.10 -15.50 3.45
N ARG A 151 -3.83 -15.66 3.81
CA ARG A 151 -3.40 -16.41 4.98
C ARG A 151 -2.47 -15.55 5.80
N VAL A 152 -2.51 -15.82 7.09
CA VAL A 152 -1.74 -15.16 8.12
C VAL A 152 -0.53 -16.01 8.44
N ILE A 153 0.64 -15.39 8.56
CA ILE A 153 1.87 -16.07 8.98
C ILE A 153 2.21 -15.58 10.39
N LYS A 154 2.21 -16.52 11.33
CA LYS A 154 2.59 -16.31 12.72
C LYS A 154 4.12 -16.26 12.91
N PRO A 155 4.63 -15.77 14.05
CA PRO A 155 6.07 -15.76 14.33
C PRO A 155 6.74 -17.15 14.27
N ASP A 156 5.99 -18.21 14.55
CA ASP A 156 6.44 -19.61 14.44
C ASP A 156 6.47 -20.15 13.00
N GLY A 157 6.06 -19.35 12.02
CA GLY A 157 5.98 -19.70 10.60
C GLY A 157 4.73 -20.49 10.20
N GLN A 158 3.81 -20.77 11.12
CA GLN A 158 2.54 -21.41 10.80
C GLN A 158 1.65 -20.49 9.98
N ARG A 159 0.93 -21.10 9.02
CA ARG A 159 -0.04 -20.42 8.16
C ARG A 159 -1.45 -20.70 8.66
N GLN A 160 -2.21 -19.65 8.94
CA GLN A 160 -3.60 -19.74 9.35
C GLN A 160 -4.48 -19.00 8.35
N GLU A 161 -5.67 -19.54 8.06
CA GLU A 161 -6.60 -18.90 7.13
C GLU A 161 -7.49 -17.84 7.82
N VAL A 162 -7.37 -17.66 9.14
CA VAL A 162 -8.25 -16.81 9.95
C VAL A 162 -7.45 -16.18 11.10
N ILE A 163 -7.78 -14.95 11.53
CA ILE A 163 -7.28 -14.35 12.79
C ILE A 163 -8.38 -14.39 13.84
N THR A 164 -8.49 -15.46 14.63
CA THR A 164 -9.48 -15.60 15.71
C THR A 164 -9.22 -14.67 16.89
N ALA A 165 -10.28 -14.26 17.61
CA ALA A 165 -10.14 -13.50 18.86
C ALA A 165 -9.36 -14.26 19.94
N GLU A 166 -9.27 -15.58 19.82
CA GLU A 166 -8.45 -16.47 20.66
C GLU A 166 -6.94 -16.34 20.38
N ASP A 167 -6.54 -15.75 19.24
CA ASP A 167 -5.13 -15.52 18.90
C ASP A 167 -4.48 -14.41 19.76
N GLY A 168 -5.27 -13.68 20.56
CA GLY A 168 -4.77 -12.64 21.47
C GLY A 168 -4.14 -11.44 20.76
N ASP A 169 -3.29 -10.70 21.46
CA ASP A 169 -2.48 -9.58 20.92
C ASP A 169 -1.30 -10.07 20.04
N GLU A 170 -1.27 -11.35 19.64
CA GLU A 170 -0.21 -11.88 18.79
C GLU A 170 -0.39 -11.37 17.35
N VAL A 171 0.22 -10.21 17.12
CA VAL A 171 0.23 -9.53 15.85
C VAL A 171 0.93 -10.40 14.80
N PRO A 172 0.30 -10.68 13.64
CA PRO A 172 0.92 -11.47 12.60
C PRO A 172 2.16 -10.79 12.01
N VAL A 173 3.15 -11.60 11.65
CA VAL A 173 4.42 -11.10 11.12
C VAL A 173 4.33 -10.84 9.62
N ALA A 174 3.54 -11.64 8.90
CA ALA A 174 3.35 -11.49 7.47
C ALA A 174 1.97 -11.99 7.02
N LEU A 175 1.56 -11.58 5.82
CA LEU A 175 0.41 -12.14 5.11
C LEU A 175 0.87 -12.82 3.82
N GLU A 176 0.33 -14.00 3.55
CA GLU A 176 0.39 -14.66 2.25
C GLU A 176 -0.89 -14.35 1.48
N VAL A 177 -0.74 -13.59 0.41
CA VAL A 177 -1.82 -13.25 -0.53
C VAL A 177 -1.70 -14.14 -1.75
N LYS A 178 -2.76 -14.90 -2.06
CA LYS A 178 -2.86 -15.77 -3.22
C LYS A 178 -3.98 -15.29 -4.14
N VAL A 179 -3.65 -15.08 -5.41
CA VAL A 179 -4.58 -14.69 -6.47
C VAL A 179 -4.57 -15.78 -7.54
N THR A 180 -5.73 -16.33 -7.86
CA THR A 180 -5.90 -17.32 -8.94
C THR A 180 -6.52 -16.63 -10.14
N THR A 181 -5.87 -16.69 -11.29
CA THR A 181 -6.30 -16.02 -12.52
C THR A 181 -6.40 -17.03 -13.67
N GLU A 182 -7.25 -16.74 -14.66
CA GLU A 182 -7.38 -17.61 -15.85
C GLU A 182 -6.08 -17.66 -16.66
N ARG A 183 -5.38 -16.53 -16.77
CA ARG A 183 -4.21 -16.38 -17.64
C ARG A 183 -2.91 -16.87 -17.01
N TRP A 184 -2.70 -16.57 -15.73
CA TRP A 184 -1.42 -16.78 -15.05
C TRP A 184 -1.46 -17.92 -14.04
N GLY A 185 -2.62 -18.55 -13.83
CA GLY A 185 -2.80 -19.57 -12.80
C GLY A 185 -2.75 -18.98 -11.39
N GLU A 186 -2.22 -19.75 -10.44
CA GLU A 186 -2.05 -19.33 -9.05
C GLU A 186 -0.78 -18.50 -8.87
N LEU A 187 -0.95 -17.31 -8.31
CA LEU A 187 0.14 -16.40 -7.96
C LEU A 187 0.08 -16.12 -6.46
N ALA A 188 1.19 -16.33 -5.77
CA ALA A 188 1.29 -16.09 -4.32
C ALA A 188 2.37 -15.06 -4.01
N ARG A 189 2.08 -14.21 -3.03
CA ARG A 189 2.99 -13.16 -2.53
C ARG A 189 2.95 -13.18 -1.00
N VAL A 190 4.12 -13.29 -0.37
CA VAL A 190 4.27 -13.11 1.08
C VAL A 190 4.74 -11.69 1.33
N ILE A 191 4.09 -11.00 2.26
CA ILE A 191 4.30 -9.59 2.55
C ILE A 191 4.44 -9.43 4.05
N ASP A 192 5.60 -8.94 4.47
CA ASP A 192 5.86 -8.63 5.87
C ASP A 192 4.97 -7.47 6.32
N LEU A 193 4.39 -7.62 7.50
CA LEU A 193 3.63 -6.58 8.14
C LEU A 193 4.56 -5.69 8.96
N PRO A 194 4.26 -4.40 9.10
CA PRO A 194 5.07 -3.51 9.93
C PRO A 194 5.05 -3.99 11.39
N ASP A 195 6.18 -3.86 12.07
CA ASP A 195 6.29 -4.19 13.49
C ASP A 195 5.29 -3.36 14.30
N TYR A 196 4.54 -4.02 15.17
CA TYR A 196 3.75 -3.33 16.16
C TYR A 196 4.68 -2.77 17.24
N LEU A 197 4.91 -1.45 17.21
CA LEU A 197 5.40 -0.74 18.37
C LEU A 197 4.18 -0.34 19.22
N PRO A 198 3.86 -1.05 20.31
CA PRO A 198 2.87 -0.55 21.25
C PRO A 198 3.36 0.81 21.73
N LEU A 199 2.61 1.86 21.43
CA LEU A 199 2.75 3.13 22.13
C LEU A 199 2.52 2.80 23.60
N LEU A 200 3.57 2.89 24.42
CA LEU A 200 3.51 2.66 25.86
C LEU A 200 2.29 3.40 26.42
N PRO A 201 1.37 2.73 27.14
CA PRO A 201 0.30 3.42 27.86
C PRO A 201 0.92 4.13 29.07
N GLY A 202 1.46 5.31 28.82
CA GLY A 202 2.13 6.17 29.80
C GLY A 202 1.44 7.52 29.97
N GLY A 203 0.12 7.58 29.79
CA GLY A 203 -0.69 8.70 30.24
C GLY A 203 -1.06 8.49 31.70
N VAL A 204 -0.24 8.99 32.62
CA VAL A 204 -0.52 9.02 34.06
C VAL A 204 -1.85 9.76 34.26
N SER A 205 -2.94 9.01 34.36
CA SER A 205 -4.19 9.50 34.93
C SER A 205 -3.90 9.70 36.41
N GLY A 206 -3.79 10.97 36.82
CA GLY A 206 -3.68 11.34 38.21
C GLY A 206 -4.94 10.93 38.94
N ASP A 207 -4.86 9.82 39.69
CA ASP A 207 -5.86 9.49 40.69
C ASP A 207 -5.29 9.86 42.06
N ARG A 208 -5.70 11.04 42.54
CA ARG A 208 -5.58 11.42 43.94
C ARG A 208 -6.89 11.04 44.59
N ASN A 209 -6.92 9.96 45.38
CA ASN A 209 -7.58 10.04 46.68
C ASN A 209 -7.18 8.94 47.68
N GLU A 210 -6.65 9.41 48.81
CA GLU A 210 -7.11 9.10 50.18
C GLU A 210 -7.30 7.64 50.62
N ARG A 211 -6.27 7.08 51.25
CA ARG A 211 -6.18 6.86 52.72
C ARG A 211 -5.23 5.69 52.98
N ASP A 212 -4.07 5.98 53.57
CA ASP A 212 -3.57 5.08 54.61
C ASP A 212 -2.98 5.90 55.75
N THR A 213 -3.50 5.60 56.93
CA THR A 213 -3.22 6.22 58.20
C THR A 213 -1.96 5.61 58.78
N SER A 214 -0.90 6.38 58.88
CA SER A 214 0.20 6.11 59.80
C SER A 214 0.64 7.41 60.46
N GLU A 215 0.32 7.53 61.75
CA GLU A 215 0.82 8.52 62.70
C GLU A 215 2.33 8.75 62.56
N PRO A 216 2.81 10.01 62.56
CA PRO A 216 4.18 10.31 62.94
C PRO A 216 4.24 10.79 64.39
N ALA A 217 5.15 10.19 65.17
CA ALA A 217 5.52 10.61 66.52
C ALA A 217 6.14 12.03 66.55
N PRO A 218 6.07 12.75 67.69
CA PRO A 218 6.31 14.18 67.75
C PRO A 218 7.80 14.53 67.94
N GLY A 219 8.23 15.62 67.30
CA GLY A 219 9.40 16.39 67.70
C GLY A 219 10.47 16.54 66.63
N ASP A 220 10.37 17.61 65.82
CA ASP A 220 11.46 18.58 65.70
C ASP A 220 10.91 19.87 65.08
N GLU A 221 10.89 20.95 65.85
CA GLU A 221 10.64 22.30 65.35
C GLU A 221 11.91 22.80 64.64
N ARG A 222 11.84 23.18 63.36
CA ARG A 222 12.72 24.20 62.76
C ARG A 222 12.22 24.71 61.39
N GLU A 223 11.92 26.00 61.41
CA GLU A 223 11.92 27.06 60.37
C GLU A 223 10.98 27.01 59.14
N PRO A 224 10.26 28.10 58.85
CA PRO A 224 9.45 28.24 57.63
C PRO A 224 10.33 28.56 56.41
N ALA A 225 9.93 28.02 55.25
CA ALA A 225 10.57 28.24 53.96
C ALA A 225 10.58 29.73 53.53
N PRO A 226 11.63 30.21 52.83
CA PRO A 226 11.66 31.59 52.35
C PRO A 226 10.73 31.80 51.14
N SER A 227 10.07 32.97 51.14
CA SER A 227 9.25 33.49 50.03
C SER A 227 10.06 33.69 48.73
N PRO A 228 9.42 33.62 47.54
CA PRO A 228 10.14 33.71 46.27
C PRO A 228 10.64 35.13 45.97
N VAL A 229 11.82 35.21 45.35
CA VAL A 229 12.46 36.46 44.90
C VAL A 229 11.86 36.92 43.55
N PRO A 230 11.52 38.20 43.36
CA PRO A 230 11.03 38.70 42.07
C PRO A 230 12.16 38.88 41.05
N LEU A 231 11.87 38.55 39.78
CA LEU A 231 12.73 38.80 38.62
C LEU A 231 12.70 40.30 38.25
N SER A 232 13.65 41.06 38.77
CA SER A 232 14.02 42.37 38.21
C SER A 232 15.45 42.70 38.61
N LEU A 233 16.26 43.12 37.62
CA LEU A 233 17.65 43.61 37.67
C LEU A 233 18.72 42.60 37.23
N ILE A 234 18.88 42.40 35.92
CA ILE A 234 20.20 42.56 35.27
C ILE A 234 19.95 43.22 33.89
N SER A 235 20.10 44.54 33.85
CA SER A 235 20.33 45.31 32.63
C SER A 235 21.75 45.87 32.69
N GLY A 236 22.51 45.66 31.61
CA GLY A 236 23.62 46.52 31.23
C GLY A 236 25.02 45.99 31.53
N GLN A 237 25.74 45.55 30.51
CA GLN A 237 26.85 46.37 30.00
C GLN A 237 27.31 45.93 28.59
N GLU A 238 27.58 46.94 27.78
CA GLU A 238 27.97 46.93 26.36
C GLU A 238 29.44 46.46 26.11
N VAL A 239 29.64 45.75 24.98
CA VAL A 239 30.48 46.07 23.79
C VAL A 239 31.78 46.89 24.05
N PRO A 240 32.98 46.52 23.52
CA PRO A 240 33.24 46.78 22.09
C PRO A 240 34.14 45.85 21.26
N ALA A 241 33.99 46.08 19.96
CA ALA A 241 34.53 45.43 18.78
C ALA A 241 36.01 45.74 18.44
N ARG A 242 36.62 44.86 17.63
CA ARG A 242 37.60 45.14 16.53
C ARG A 242 37.84 43.81 15.79
N ALA A 243 37.44 43.64 14.53
CA ALA A 243 38.08 44.08 13.29
C ALA A 243 39.49 43.49 13.04
N THR A 244 39.56 42.39 12.29
CA THR A 244 40.35 42.25 11.04
C THR A 244 39.85 41.05 10.25
#